data_AF-A0A346N7T6-F1
#
_entry.id   AF-A0A346N7T6-F1
#
_cell.length_a   1.000
_cell.length_b   1.000
_cell.length_c   1.000
_cell.angle_alpha   90.00
_cell.angle_beta   90.00
_cell.angle_gamma   90.00
#
_symmetry.space_group_name_H-M   'P 1'
#
loop_
_entity.id
_entity.type
_entity.pdbx_description
1 polymer ?
#
loop_
_entity_poly.entity_id
_entity_poly.type
_entity_poly.pdbx_seq_one_letter_code
_entity_poly.pdbx_strand_id
1 'polypeptide(L)'
;MSALRSARTSLSRSSACSGSWTSSNAAQNKARLVMGVLPVAKDKPASSHALSPFRAGYRSGPYMRIEATPIVIKLQCNSDRPLFPDPSSPPRKPMLATVVLPWIHYLAVLMMAGGAVAELYLLKLTPSSETVQLLPRVDRLYGITAGLVFVTGLLRMYHGGKGADWYWHNGLMHGVITAFVLAALISLVPTIRFMRWSKQLSSGGGLPGADAVRKTRILVHVQLTLVALVALLITMVGKGYGHH
;
A
#
# COMPACT_ATOMS: atom_id res chain seq x y z
N MET A 1 28.34 52.23 43.96
CA MET A 1 29.11 51.87 42.75
C MET A 1 29.14 50.34 42.62
N SER A 2 28.86 49.85 41.40
CA SER A 2 28.82 48.49 40.84
C SER A 2 29.44 47.34 41.66
N ALA A 3 28.75 46.22 41.93
CA ALA A 3 28.22 45.18 41.03
C ALA A 3 29.29 44.24 40.46
N LEU A 4 29.33 42.98 40.94
CA LEU A 4 29.86 41.83 40.20
C LEU A 4 28.86 40.68 40.31
N ARG A 5 28.13 40.48 39.21
CA ARG A 5 27.06 39.49 39.01
C ARG A 5 27.55 38.50 37.95
N SER A 6 27.44 37.21 38.27
CA SER A 6 27.23 36.04 37.39
C SER A 6 27.66 36.14 35.91
N ALA A 7 28.66 35.35 35.53
CA ALA A 7 28.93 34.97 34.13
C ALA A 7 28.76 33.45 33.98
N ARG A 8 27.51 33.01 33.81
CA ARG A 8 27.18 31.67 33.31
C ARG A 8 26.85 31.83 31.82
N THR A 9 27.84 31.59 30.97
CA THR A 9 27.69 31.64 29.51
C THR A 9 26.88 30.42 29.06
N SER A 10 25.66 30.66 28.62
CA SER A 10 24.86 29.69 27.86
C SER A 10 25.47 29.53 26.46
N LEU A 11 26.17 28.42 26.21
CA LEU A 11 26.53 28.00 24.86
C LEU A 11 25.26 27.49 24.17
N SER A 12 24.57 28.41 23.49
CA SER A 12 23.47 28.12 22.57
C SER A 12 23.98 27.28 21.40
N ARG A 13 23.74 25.97 21.42
CA ARG A 13 23.83 25.12 20.21
C ARG A 13 22.61 25.39 19.34
N SER A 14 22.68 26.45 18.54
CA SER A 14 21.66 26.79 17.56
C SER A 14 22.33 27.36 16.31
N SER A 15 23.06 26.53 15.56
CA SER A 15 23.66 26.97 14.29
C SER A 15 23.77 25.89 13.20
N ALA A 16 23.14 24.72 13.36
CA ALA A 16 23.23 23.65 12.35
C ALA A 16 22.02 23.53 11.40
N CYS A 17 20.93 24.30 11.60
CA CYS A 17 19.70 24.18 10.78
C CYS A 17 19.02 25.53 10.48
N SER A 18 19.78 26.61 10.30
CA SER A 18 19.25 27.89 9.78
C SER A 18 19.80 28.17 8.38
N GLY A 19 19.56 27.25 7.45
CA GLY A 19 19.68 27.49 6.02
C GLY A 19 18.30 27.83 5.45
N SER A 20 17.79 29.03 5.74
CA SER A 20 16.57 29.52 5.08
C SER A 20 16.93 29.90 3.64
N TRP A 21 16.68 29.01 2.68
CA TRP A 21 16.57 29.41 1.28
C TRP A 21 15.25 30.15 1.09
N THR A 22 15.20 31.41 1.54
CA THR A 22 14.20 32.36 1.05
C THR A 22 14.68 32.82 -0.31
N SER A 23 14.03 32.37 -1.39
CA SER A 23 14.13 33.04 -2.68
C SER A 23 13.40 34.39 -2.55
N SER A 24 14.04 35.38 -1.93
CA SER A 24 13.58 36.76 -1.97
C SER A 24 13.78 37.27 -3.40
N ASN A 25 12.67 37.51 -4.08
CA ASN A 25 12.55 37.99 -5.47
C ASN A 25 13.13 39.41 -5.73
N ALA A 26 14.12 39.88 -4.96
CA ALA A 26 14.55 41.28 -4.98
C ALA A 26 16.00 41.54 -5.42
N ALA A 27 16.80 40.53 -5.77
CA ALA A 27 18.23 40.74 -6.07
C ALA A 27 18.81 39.89 -7.23
N GLN A 28 18.01 39.48 -8.21
CA GLN A 28 18.51 38.75 -9.41
C GLN A 28 18.45 39.58 -10.71
N ASN A 29 18.40 40.90 -10.63
CA ASN A 29 18.69 41.73 -11.79
C ASN A 29 20.16 42.16 -11.70
N LYS A 30 20.97 41.70 -12.67
CA LYS A 30 22.42 41.96 -12.85
C LYS A 30 23.38 40.91 -12.28
N ALA A 31 23.45 39.73 -12.91
CA ALA A 31 24.71 39.01 -13.15
C ALA A 31 24.46 37.83 -14.10
N ARG A 32 24.26 38.13 -15.38
CA ARG A 32 24.28 37.13 -16.44
C ARG A 32 25.74 36.86 -16.79
N LEU A 33 26.39 35.93 -16.08
CA LEU A 33 27.68 35.38 -16.50
C LEU A 33 27.42 34.08 -17.26
N VAL A 34 27.37 34.18 -18.58
CA VAL A 34 27.42 33.04 -19.50
C VAL A 34 28.85 32.97 -20.05
N MET A 35 29.54 31.87 -19.79
CA MET A 35 30.79 31.45 -20.42
C MET A 35 30.84 29.93 -20.31
N GLY A 36 30.81 29.10 -21.36
CA GLY A 36 30.65 29.30 -22.78
C GLY A 36 30.58 27.91 -23.42
N VAL A 37 29.58 27.66 -24.27
CA VAL A 37 29.60 26.55 -25.25
C VAL A 37 29.73 27.24 -26.60
N LEU A 38 30.86 27.02 -27.27
CA LEU A 38 31.15 27.56 -28.61
C LEU A 38 30.15 27.06 -29.65
N PRO A 39 29.57 27.93 -30.49
CA PRO A 39 29.00 27.51 -31.77
C PRO A 39 29.94 27.87 -32.93
N VAL A 40 30.03 26.93 -33.87
CA VAL A 40 30.72 27.02 -35.17
C VAL A 40 30.25 28.24 -35.96
N ALA A 41 31.21 28.94 -36.55
CA ALA A 41 31.04 30.15 -37.35
C ALA A 41 30.22 29.92 -38.64
N LYS A 42 29.39 30.91 -39.00
CA LYS A 42 29.25 31.36 -40.39
C LYS A 42 28.63 32.76 -40.46
N ASP A 43 29.15 33.51 -41.42
CA ASP A 43 29.17 34.96 -41.46
C ASP A 43 27.83 35.57 -41.92
N LYS A 44 27.52 36.76 -41.40
CA LYS A 44 26.50 37.72 -41.88
C LYS A 44 27.24 38.82 -42.66
N PRO A 45 26.65 39.50 -43.67
CA PRO A 45 25.55 40.46 -43.46
C PRO A 45 24.62 40.58 -44.70
N ALA A 46 23.55 41.36 -44.82
CA ALA A 46 23.23 42.70 -44.34
C ALA A 46 21.73 43.03 -44.57
N SER A 47 21.28 44.09 -43.90
CA SER A 47 20.29 45.12 -44.32
C SER A 47 18.88 44.74 -44.82
N SER A 48 17.90 45.10 -43.98
CA SER A 48 16.68 45.88 -44.28
C SER A 48 15.91 45.67 -45.59
N HIS A 49 14.62 45.29 -45.48
CA HIS A 49 13.44 46.06 -45.89
C HIS A 49 12.25 45.13 -46.19
N ALA A 50 11.08 45.55 -45.69
CA ALA A 50 9.72 45.30 -46.20
C ALA A 50 9.24 43.84 -46.42
N LEU A 51 8.11 43.50 -45.79
CA LEU A 51 6.89 42.99 -46.44
C LEU A 51 5.84 42.65 -45.37
N SER A 52 4.79 43.46 -45.27
CA SER A 52 3.45 43.05 -44.82
C SER A 52 2.76 42.25 -45.95
N PRO A 53 1.54 41.69 -45.80
CA PRO A 53 0.88 41.05 -44.65
C PRO A 53 0.21 39.71 -45.07
N PHE A 54 0.36 38.60 -44.34
CA PHE A 54 -0.65 37.52 -44.38
C PHE A 54 -0.38 36.46 -43.30
N ARG A 55 -1.28 36.31 -42.32
CA ARG A 55 -1.80 34.98 -41.95
C ARG A 55 -2.84 35.08 -40.85
N ALA A 56 -4.03 34.63 -41.24
CA ALA A 56 -4.88 33.68 -40.52
C ALA A 56 -4.94 33.85 -39.00
N GLY A 57 -6.08 34.37 -38.54
CA GLY A 57 -6.51 34.25 -37.16
C GLY A 57 -6.64 32.79 -36.76
N TYR A 58 -5.58 32.24 -36.16
CA TYR A 58 -5.63 30.99 -35.43
C TYR A 58 -6.06 31.33 -34.00
N ARG A 59 -7.36 31.21 -33.74
CA ARG A 59 -7.94 31.39 -32.41
C ARG A 59 -7.53 30.19 -31.55
N SER A 60 -6.43 30.32 -30.80
CA SER A 60 -6.01 29.32 -29.82
C SER A 60 -7.07 29.23 -28.71
N GLY A 61 -7.72 28.07 -28.61
CA GLY A 61 -8.53 27.69 -27.45
C GLY A 61 -7.69 27.63 -26.17
N PRO A 62 -8.34 27.57 -25.00
CA PRO A 62 -7.65 27.66 -23.72
C PRO A 62 -6.75 26.43 -23.54
N TYR A 63 -5.44 26.64 -23.64
CA TYR A 63 -4.47 25.65 -23.21
C TYR A 63 -4.64 25.42 -21.70
N MET A 64 -4.95 24.17 -21.34
CA MET A 64 -4.85 23.67 -19.98
C MET A 64 -3.40 23.87 -19.51
N ARG A 65 -3.21 24.85 -18.62
CA ARG A 65 -1.92 25.15 -17.99
C ARG A 65 -1.58 23.99 -17.08
N ILE A 66 -0.68 23.10 -17.53
CA ILE A 66 0.01 22.18 -16.62
C ILE A 66 0.95 23.05 -15.78
N GLU A 67 0.45 23.54 -14.66
CA GLU A 67 1.31 24.12 -13.62
C GLU A 67 2.16 22.97 -13.09
N ALA A 68 3.42 22.95 -13.49
CA ALA A 68 4.43 22.10 -12.89
C ALA A 68 4.63 22.59 -11.44
N THR A 69 3.78 22.15 -10.52
CA THR A 69 4.05 22.28 -9.09
C THR A 69 5.34 21.50 -8.84
N PRO A 70 6.45 22.15 -8.46
CA PRO A 70 7.66 21.42 -8.15
C PRO A 70 7.34 20.47 -6.98
N ILE A 71 7.66 19.19 -7.14
CA ILE A 71 7.61 18.22 -6.05
C ILE A 71 8.69 18.65 -5.04
N VAL A 72 8.31 19.48 -4.07
CA VAL A 72 9.17 19.84 -2.96
C VAL A 72 9.15 18.65 -2.00
N ILE A 73 10.09 17.71 -2.20
CA ILE A 73 10.37 16.69 -1.19
C ILE A 73 10.96 17.42 0.01
N LYS A 74 10.11 17.71 1.00
CA LYS A 74 10.55 18.18 2.32
C LYS A 74 11.34 17.04 2.96
N LEU A 75 12.64 17.00 2.71
CA LEU A 75 13.59 16.21 3.49
C LEU A 75 13.60 16.84 4.89
N GLN A 76 12.76 16.32 5.77
CA GLN A 76 12.73 16.72 7.16
C GLN A 76 14.05 16.25 7.80
N CYS A 77 15.03 17.14 7.87
CA CYS A 77 16.22 16.92 8.69
C CYS A 77 15.75 16.87 10.14
N ASN A 78 15.55 15.67 10.67
CA ASN A 78 15.18 15.48 12.06
C ASN A 78 16.45 15.65 12.91
N SER A 79 16.76 16.90 13.25
CA SER A 79 17.89 17.30 14.11
C SER A 79 17.81 16.73 15.52
N ASP A 80 16.64 16.20 15.90
CA ASP A 80 16.33 15.82 17.28
C ASP A 80 16.47 14.31 17.50
N ARG A 81 16.91 13.54 16.50
CA ARG A 81 17.32 12.15 16.77
C ARG A 81 18.71 12.17 17.40
N PRO A 82 18.84 11.86 18.70
CA PRO A 82 20.16 11.70 19.28
C PRO A 82 20.89 10.57 18.54
N LEU A 83 22.17 10.79 18.22
CA LEU A 83 23.02 9.78 17.57
C LEU A 83 23.11 8.50 18.42
N PHE A 84 22.86 8.63 19.72
CA PHE A 84 22.76 7.54 20.67
C PHE A 84 21.31 7.42 21.18
N PRO A 85 20.68 6.23 21.09
CA PRO A 85 19.36 6.02 21.68
C PRO A 85 19.42 6.25 23.20
N ASP A 86 18.44 6.97 23.72
CA ASP A 86 18.26 7.20 25.16
C ASP A 86 18.18 5.86 25.91
N PRO A 87 19.01 5.60 26.95
CA PRO A 87 18.96 4.35 27.70
C PRO A 87 17.63 4.11 28.43
N SER A 88 16.81 5.16 28.62
CA SER A 88 15.46 5.04 29.19
C SER A 88 14.38 4.74 28.15
N SER A 89 14.71 4.79 26.85
CA SER A 89 13.75 4.50 25.80
C SER A 89 13.36 3.02 25.79
N PRO A 90 12.07 2.70 25.59
CA PRO A 90 11.62 1.31 25.59
C PRO A 90 12.34 0.54 24.49
N PRO A 91 12.65 -0.75 24.72
CA PRO A 91 13.36 -1.56 23.74
C PRO A 91 12.64 -1.52 22.40
N ARG A 92 13.38 -1.23 21.33
CA ARG A 92 12.82 -1.25 19.98
C ARG A 92 12.29 -2.64 19.69
N LYS A 93 11.09 -2.71 19.13
CA LYS A 93 10.52 -3.97 18.67
C LYS A 93 11.47 -4.63 17.66
N PRO A 94 11.66 -5.96 17.70
CA PRO A 94 12.58 -6.64 16.81
C PRO A 94 12.15 -6.47 15.34
N MET A 95 13.12 -6.52 14.42
CA MET A 95 12.87 -6.46 12.97
C MET A 95 11.88 -7.54 12.51
N LEU A 96 11.86 -8.69 13.20
CA LEU A 96 10.88 -9.76 12.99
C LEU A 96 9.43 -9.28 13.16
N ALA A 97 9.14 -8.52 14.22
CA ALA A 97 7.77 -8.06 14.52
C ALA A 97 7.33 -6.86 13.67
N THR A 98 8.28 -6.01 13.27
CA THR A 98 8.01 -4.73 12.58
C THR A 98 8.09 -4.81 11.06
N VAL A 99 8.84 -5.78 10.51
CA VAL A 99 9.07 -5.91 9.06
C VAL A 99 8.66 -7.29 8.57
N VAL A 100 9.28 -8.35 9.10
CA VAL A 100 9.15 -9.71 8.56
C VAL A 100 7.72 -10.24 8.73
N LEU A 101 7.19 -10.18 9.95
CA LEU A 101 5.83 -10.63 10.23
C LEU A 101 4.79 -9.86 9.40
N PRO A 102 4.90 -8.52 9.28
CA PRO A 102 4.06 -7.79 8.35
C PRO A 102 4.11 -8.21 6.90
N TRP A 103 5.32 -8.40 6.39
CA TRP A 103 5.55 -8.81 5.02
C TRP A 103 4.97 -10.21 4.74
N ILE A 104 5.21 -11.18 5.62
CA ILE A 104 4.63 -12.54 5.51
C ILE A 104 3.09 -12.48 5.53
N HIS A 105 2.50 -11.67 6.42
CA HIS A 105 1.04 -11.54 6.49
C HIS A 105 0.46 -11.01 5.16
N TYR A 106 1.09 -9.98 4.57
CA TYR A 106 0.61 -9.45 3.28
C TYR A 106 0.76 -10.44 2.14
N LEU A 107 1.86 -11.20 2.08
CA LEU A 107 2.00 -12.29 1.11
C LEU A 107 0.91 -13.35 1.30
N ALA A 108 0.63 -13.75 2.55
CA ALA A 108 -0.42 -14.72 2.86
C ALA A 108 -1.80 -14.20 2.41
N VAL A 109 -2.11 -12.91 2.64
CA VAL A 109 -3.36 -12.29 2.19
C VAL A 109 -3.48 -12.29 0.66
N LEU A 110 -2.40 -11.94 -0.05
CA LEU A 110 -2.39 -11.94 -1.52
C LEU A 110 -2.59 -13.35 -2.09
N MET A 111 -1.92 -14.34 -1.52
CA MET A 111 -2.05 -15.74 -1.95
C MET A 111 -3.44 -16.30 -1.64
N MET A 112 -4.01 -15.98 -0.47
CA MET A 112 -5.37 -16.35 -0.10
C MET A 112 -6.40 -15.74 -1.05
N ALA A 113 -6.31 -14.43 -1.30
CA ALA A 113 -7.21 -13.76 -2.24
C ALA A 113 -7.06 -14.32 -3.67
N GLY A 114 -5.83 -14.58 -4.11
CA GLY A 114 -5.55 -15.20 -5.40
C GLY A 114 -6.14 -16.61 -5.52
N GLY A 115 -6.04 -17.43 -4.47
CA GLY A 115 -6.65 -18.76 -4.40
C GLY A 115 -8.18 -18.71 -4.54
N ALA A 116 -8.84 -17.83 -3.78
CA ALA A 116 -10.29 -17.68 -3.84
C ALA A 116 -10.78 -17.19 -5.22
N VAL A 117 -10.05 -16.26 -5.84
CA VAL A 117 -10.35 -15.81 -7.21
C VAL A 117 -10.13 -16.93 -8.22
N ALA A 118 -9.07 -17.72 -8.06
CA ALA A 118 -8.80 -18.87 -8.92
C ALA A 118 -9.90 -19.93 -8.81
N GLU A 119 -10.38 -20.26 -7.61
CA GLU A 119 -11.53 -21.16 -7.44
C GLU A 119 -12.77 -20.65 -8.17
N LEU A 120 -13.09 -19.36 -8.02
CA LEU A 120 -14.23 -18.76 -8.70
C LEU A 120 -14.07 -18.82 -10.22
N TYR A 121 -12.85 -18.59 -10.72
CA TYR A 121 -12.52 -18.70 -12.14
C TYR A 121 -12.70 -20.14 -12.63
N LEU A 122 -12.15 -21.14 -11.94
CA LEU A 122 -12.30 -22.55 -12.33
C LEU A 122 -13.76 -23.00 -12.28
N LEU A 123 -14.53 -22.54 -11.29
CA LEU A 123 -15.98 -22.80 -11.22
C LEU A 123 -16.78 -22.10 -12.33
N LYS A 124 -16.24 -21.05 -12.94
CA LYS A 124 -16.86 -20.35 -14.07
C LYS A 124 -16.67 -21.10 -15.40
N LEU A 125 -15.54 -21.80 -15.55
CA LEU A 125 -15.24 -22.59 -16.73
C LEU A 125 -16.22 -23.76 -16.89
N THR A 126 -16.34 -24.26 -18.12
CA THR A 126 -17.06 -25.51 -18.40
C THR A 126 -16.35 -26.65 -17.66
N PRO A 127 -17.07 -27.48 -16.88
CA PRO A 127 -16.45 -28.56 -16.13
C PRO A 127 -15.73 -29.53 -17.06
N SER A 128 -14.42 -29.63 -16.89
CA SER A 128 -13.55 -30.61 -17.55
C SER A 128 -12.86 -31.48 -16.50
N SER A 129 -12.30 -32.61 -16.91
CA SER A 129 -11.57 -33.49 -16.01
C SER A 129 -10.40 -32.77 -15.34
N GLU A 130 -9.64 -31.99 -16.10
CA GLU A 130 -8.51 -31.19 -15.61
C GLU A 130 -8.95 -30.15 -14.57
N THR A 131 -10.03 -29.41 -14.86
CA THR A 131 -10.54 -28.38 -13.94
C THR A 131 -10.97 -29.00 -12.61
N VAL A 132 -11.70 -30.13 -12.65
CA VAL A 132 -12.19 -30.83 -11.45
C VAL A 132 -11.04 -31.40 -10.61
N GLN A 133 -9.95 -31.85 -11.23
CA GLN A 133 -8.76 -32.34 -10.51
C GLN A 133 -7.89 -31.20 -9.95
N LEU A 134 -7.93 -30.02 -10.57
CA LEU A 134 -7.19 -28.84 -10.12
C LEU A 134 -7.88 -28.13 -8.94
N LEU A 135 -9.22 -28.14 -8.88
CA LEU A 135 -10.04 -27.53 -7.82
C LEU A 135 -9.52 -27.83 -6.39
N PRO A 136 -9.33 -29.11 -5.98
CA PRO A 136 -8.86 -29.41 -4.62
C PRO A 136 -7.44 -28.92 -4.32
N ARG A 137 -6.60 -28.73 -5.34
CA ARG A 137 -5.22 -28.22 -5.17
C ARG A 137 -5.25 -26.72 -4.89
N VAL A 138 -6.07 -25.98 -5.64
CA VAL A 138 -6.27 -24.54 -5.44
C VAL A 138 -6.94 -24.29 -4.09
N ASP A 139 -7.97 -25.08 -3.74
CA ASP A 139 -8.66 -25.00 -2.45
C ASP A 139 -7.75 -25.27 -1.26
N ARG A 140 -6.81 -26.22 -1.40
CA ARG A 140 -5.79 -26.45 -0.37
C ARG A 140 -4.85 -25.25 -0.20
N LEU A 141 -4.45 -24.61 -1.30
CA LEU A 141 -3.64 -23.40 -1.24
C LEU A 141 -4.39 -22.26 -0.55
N TYR A 142 -5.67 -22.06 -0.89
CA TYR A 142 -6.55 -21.11 -0.21
C TYR A 142 -6.63 -21.41 1.29
N GLY A 143 -6.92 -22.65 1.69
CA GLY A 143 -7.05 -23.05 3.10
C GLY A 143 -5.74 -22.85 3.90
N ILE A 144 -4.59 -23.25 3.33
CA ILE A 144 -3.28 -23.06 3.99
C ILE A 144 -2.98 -21.57 4.16
N THR A 145 -3.20 -20.77 3.12
CA THR A 145 -2.90 -19.33 3.16
C THR A 145 -3.87 -18.59 4.07
N ALA A 146 -5.14 -18.99 4.14
CA ALA A 146 -6.09 -18.49 5.12
C ALA A 146 -5.63 -18.78 6.56
N GLY A 147 -5.17 -20.00 6.85
CA GLY A 147 -4.56 -20.34 8.14
C GLY A 147 -3.37 -19.44 8.48
N LEU A 148 -2.48 -19.21 7.51
CA LEU A 148 -1.34 -18.30 7.66
C LEU A 148 -1.77 -16.86 7.96
N VAL A 149 -2.77 -16.34 7.23
CA VAL A 149 -3.33 -15.00 7.48
C VAL A 149 -3.85 -14.89 8.91
N PHE A 150 -4.60 -15.89 9.38
CA PHE A 150 -5.16 -15.89 10.72
C PHE A 150 -4.08 -15.89 11.80
N VAL A 151 -3.14 -16.84 11.72
CA VAL A 151 -2.04 -16.98 12.70
C VAL A 151 -1.17 -15.72 12.72
N THR A 152 -0.76 -15.22 11.55
CA THR A 152 0.07 -14.02 11.47
C THR A 152 -0.70 -12.77 11.89
N GLY A 153 -2.00 -12.68 11.62
CA GLY A 153 -2.88 -11.60 12.08
C GLY A 153 -2.99 -11.55 13.61
N LEU A 154 -3.15 -12.71 14.27
CA LEU A 154 -3.10 -12.79 15.72
C LEU A 154 -1.72 -12.40 16.25
N LEU A 155 -0.64 -12.89 15.64
CA LEU A 155 0.72 -12.54 16.08
C LEU A 155 0.99 -11.04 15.96
N ARG A 156 0.45 -10.38 14.92
CA ARG A 156 0.45 -8.92 14.75
C ARG A 156 -0.33 -8.20 15.84
N MET A 157 -1.45 -8.75 16.28
CA MET A 157 -2.24 -8.17 17.37
C MET A 157 -1.45 -8.11 18.69
N TYR A 158 -0.72 -9.19 19.01
CA TYR A 158 0.07 -9.27 20.24
C TYR A 158 1.42 -8.52 20.15
N HIS A 159 2.10 -8.56 19.00
CA HIS A 159 3.47 -8.03 18.87
C HIS A 159 3.56 -6.72 18.06
N GLY A 160 2.63 -6.48 17.15
CA GLY A 160 2.74 -5.53 16.05
C GLY A 160 1.68 -4.43 16.04
N GLY A 161 1.66 -3.55 17.03
CA GLY A 161 0.83 -2.35 16.98
C GLY A 161 0.67 -1.67 18.34
N LYS A 162 -0.60 -1.38 18.67
CA LYS A 162 -1.09 -0.63 19.84
C LYS A 162 -1.21 -1.46 21.14
N GLY A 163 -0.79 -2.73 21.12
CA GLY A 163 -0.93 -3.68 22.24
C GLY A 163 -2.20 -4.52 22.13
N ALA A 164 -2.17 -5.75 22.66
CA ALA A 164 -3.28 -6.70 22.53
C ALA A 164 -4.57 -6.19 23.15
N ASP A 165 -4.49 -5.55 24.32
CA ASP A 165 -5.66 -5.04 25.06
C ASP A 165 -6.45 -4.00 24.25
N TRP A 166 -5.75 -3.16 23.47
CA TRP A 166 -6.39 -2.18 22.61
C TRP A 166 -7.25 -2.84 21.51
N TYR A 167 -6.79 -3.97 20.97
CA TYR A 167 -7.53 -4.71 19.96
C TYR A 167 -8.70 -5.49 20.56
N TRP A 168 -8.51 -6.08 21.74
CA TRP A 168 -9.54 -6.85 22.43
C TRP A 168 -10.69 -6.01 22.97
N HIS A 169 -10.52 -4.71 23.20
CA HIS A 169 -11.63 -3.83 23.59
C HIS A 169 -12.35 -3.20 22.38
N ASN A 170 -11.83 -3.39 21.17
CA ASN A 170 -12.42 -2.82 19.96
C ASN A 170 -13.52 -3.74 19.41
N GLY A 171 -14.77 -3.25 19.34
CA GLY A 171 -15.90 -4.02 18.82
C GLY A 171 -15.73 -4.42 17.35
N LEU A 172 -15.09 -3.57 16.53
CA LEU A 172 -14.83 -3.88 15.12
C LEU A 172 -13.78 -4.97 14.95
N MET A 173 -12.83 -5.12 15.89
CA MET A 173 -11.87 -6.24 15.84
C MET A 173 -12.55 -7.59 16.02
N HIS A 174 -13.57 -7.68 16.88
CA HIS A 174 -14.39 -8.88 16.96
C HIS A 174 -15.15 -9.13 15.67
N GLY A 175 -15.64 -8.06 15.01
CA GLY A 175 -16.23 -8.14 13.68
C GLY A 175 -15.29 -8.73 12.63
N VAL A 176 -14.03 -8.28 12.60
CA VAL A 176 -12.97 -8.83 11.71
C VAL A 176 -12.78 -10.32 11.97
N ILE A 177 -12.57 -10.70 13.23
CA ILE A 177 -12.31 -12.11 13.61
C ILE A 177 -13.53 -12.97 13.25
N THR A 178 -14.74 -12.50 13.58
CA THR A 178 -15.99 -13.21 13.29
C THR A 178 -16.19 -13.39 11.79
N ALA A 179 -16.03 -12.33 10.99
CA ALA A 179 -16.17 -12.40 9.54
C ALA A 179 -15.13 -13.35 8.91
N PHE A 180 -13.90 -13.35 9.41
CA PHE A 180 -12.85 -14.26 8.96
C PHE A 180 -13.17 -15.73 9.30
N VAL A 181 -13.60 -16.00 10.54
CA VAL A 181 -14.00 -17.34 10.97
C VAL A 181 -15.22 -17.83 10.19
N LEU A 182 -16.22 -16.97 9.97
CA LEU A 182 -17.38 -17.31 9.14
C LEU A 182 -16.97 -17.66 7.71
N ALA A 183 -16.05 -16.90 7.10
CA ALA A 183 -15.53 -17.22 5.78
C ALA A 183 -14.85 -18.59 5.75
N ALA A 184 -14.03 -18.90 6.77
CA ALA A 184 -13.35 -20.19 6.91
C ALA A 184 -14.35 -21.35 7.08
N LEU A 185 -15.39 -21.18 7.89
CA LEU A 185 -16.43 -22.19 8.08
C LEU A 185 -17.22 -22.44 6.79
N ILE A 186 -17.58 -21.38 6.06
CA ILE A 186 -18.25 -21.48 4.76
C ILE A 186 -17.34 -22.21 3.76
N SER A 187 -16.02 -22.03 3.83
CA SER A 187 -15.04 -22.72 2.98
C SER A 187 -15.00 -24.22 3.13
N LEU A 188 -15.40 -24.77 4.27
CA LEU A 188 -15.36 -26.20 4.47
C LEU A 188 -16.34 -26.93 3.51
N VAL A 189 -17.45 -26.28 3.15
CA VAL A 189 -18.46 -26.87 2.26
C VAL A 189 -17.94 -27.05 0.82
N PRO A 190 -17.39 -26.02 0.14
CA PRO A 190 -16.69 -26.19 -1.14
C PRO A 190 -15.57 -27.24 -1.09
N THR A 191 -14.71 -27.20 -0.07
CA THR A 191 -13.60 -28.16 0.10
C THR A 191 -14.10 -29.61 0.04
N ILE A 192 -15.14 -29.95 0.81
CA ILE A 192 -15.73 -31.29 0.80
C ILE A 192 -16.32 -31.64 -0.58
N ARG A 193 -16.99 -30.69 -1.26
CA ARG A 193 -17.55 -30.92 -2.60
C ARG A 193 -16.45 -31.17 -3.63
N PHE A 194 -15.39 -30.39 -3.61
CA PHE A 194 -14.26 -30.53 -4.53
C PHE A 194 -13.57 -31.88 -4.37
N MET A 195 -13.31 -32.30 -3.13
CA MET A 195 -12.75 -33.62 -2.85
C MET A 195 -13.66 -34.75 -3.33
N ARG A 196 -14.98 -34.63 -3.13
CA ARG A 196 -15.96 -35.61 -3.59
C ARG A 196 -15.99 -35.72 -5.11
N TRP A 197 -16.02 -34.60 -5.83
CA TRP A 197 -16.04 -34.58 -7.30
C TRP A 197 -14.73 -35.13 -7.88
N SER A 198 -13.59 -34.74 -7.32
CA SER A 198 -12.30 -35.28 -7.74
C SER A 198 -12.23 -36.79 -7.53
N LYS A 199 -12.68 -37.30 -6.37
CA LYS A 199 -12.71 -38.74 -6.10
C LYS A 199 -13.66 -39.49 -7.04
N GLN A 200 -14.86 -38.95 -7.28
CA GLN A 200 -15.83 -39.55 -8.22
C GLN A 200 -15.24 -39.66 -9.62
N LEU A 201 -14.63 -38.59 -10.13
CA LEU A 201 -13.99 -38.58 -11.44
C LEU A 201 -12.84 -39.59 -11.53
N SER A 202 -11.98 -39.66 -10.50
CA SER A 202 -10.89 -40.65 -10.43
C SER A 202 -11.38 -42.10 -10.36
N SER A 203 -12.62 -42.32 -9.91
CA SER A 203 -13.24 -43.64 -9.82
C SER A 203 -14.00 -44.04 -11.10
N GLY A 204 -13.83 -43.30 -12.19
CA GLY A 204 -14.57 -43.51 -13.46
C GLY A 204 -15.99 -42.92 -13.48
N GLY A 205 -16.33 -42.10 -12.48
CA GLY A 205 -17.60 -41.36 -12.43
C GLY A 205 -17.66 -40.17 -13.38
N GLY A 206 -18.84 -39.58 -13.50
CA GLY A 206 -19.09 -38.41 -14.34
C GLY A 206 -18.66 -37.07 -13.70
N LEU A 207 -18.73 -36.01 -14.52
CA LEU A 207 -18.50 -34.63 -14.10
C LEU A 207 -19.63 -34.10 -13.19
N PRO A 208 -19.36 -33.07 -12.36
CA PRO A 208 -20.39 -32.51 -11.48
C PRO A 208 -21.51 -31.83 -12.29
N GLY A 209 -22.76 -32.04 -11.87
CA GLY A 209 -23.92 -31.38 -12.48
C GLY A 209 -23.90 -29.86 -12.32
N ALA A 210 -24.50 -29.16 -13.29
CA ALA A 210 -24.49 -27.70 -13.37
C ALA A 210 -25.05 -27.00 -12.11
N ASP A 211 -26.11 -27.56 -11.50
CA ASP A 211 -26.70 -27.02 -10.27
C ASP A 211 -25.75 -27.10 -9.07
N ALA A 212 -24.97 -28.18 -8.97
CA ALA A 212 -24.00 -28.36 -7.90
C ALA A 212 -22.86 -27.35 -8.03
N VAL A 213 -22.39 -27.11 -9.26
CA VAL A 213 -21.40 -26.07 -9.57
C VAL A 213 -21.96 -24.68 -9.23
N ARG A 214 -23.19 -24.36 -9.64
CA ARG A 214 -23.84 -23.08 -9.35
C ARG A 214 -23.95 -22.82 -7.85
N LYS A 215 -24.41 -23.80 -7.07
CA LYS A 215 -24.51 -23.67 -5.60
C LYS A 215 -23.15 -23.47 -4.95
N THR A 216 -22.09 -24.13 -5.43
CA THR A 216 -20.74 -23.92 -4.89
C THR A 216 -20.18 -22.56 -5.27
N ARG A 217 -20.45 -22.08 -6.49
CA ARG A 217 -20.04 -20.75 -6.95
C ARG A 217 -20.59 -19.63 -6.05
N ILE A 218 -21.83 -19.74 -5.59
CA ILE A 218 -22.43 -18.78 -4.66
C ILE A 218 -21.66 -18.74 -3.33
N LEU A 219 -21.27 -19.90 -2.78
CA LEU A 219 -20.50 -19.98 -1.53
C LEU A 219 -19.15 -19.29 -1.67
N VAL A 220 -18.43 -19.53 -2.77
CA VAL A 220 -17.14 -18.87 -3.04
C VAL A 220 -17.31 -17.36 -3.22
N HIS A 221 -18.41 -16.91 -3.81
CA HIS A 221 -18.71 -15.48 -3.91
C HIS A 221 -18.94 -14.84 -2.53
N VAL A 222 -19.71 -15.51 -1.66
CA VAL A 222 -19.93 -15.07 -0.27
C VAL A 222 -18.61 -15.00 0.49
N GLN A 223 -17.70 -15.97 0.32
CA GLN A 223 -16.37 -15.93 0.94
C GLN A 223 -15.56 -14.72 0.48
N LEU A 224 -15.51 -14.44 -0.83
CA LEU A 224 -14.83 -13.28 -1.37
C LEU A 224 -15.42 -11.97 -0.82
N THR A 225 -16.74 -11.88 -0.71
CA THR A 225 -17.41 -10.74 -0.08
C THR A 225 -17.00 -10.59 1.39
N LEU A 226 -16.94 -11.69 2.15
CA LEU A 226 -16.48 -11.67 3.55
C LEU A 226 -15.01 -11.25 3.66
N VAL A 227 -14.14 -11.72 2.78
CA VAL A 227 -12.72 -11.31 2.75
C VAL A 227 -12.59 -9.82 2.45
N ALA A 228 -13.39 -9.29 1.51
CA ALA A 228 -13.44 -7.85 1.23
C ALA A 228 -13.97 -7.04 2.43
N LEU A 229 -14.99 -7.57 3.14
CA LEU A 229 -15.51 -6.97 4.36
C LEU A 229 -14.46 -6.95 5.48
N VAL A 230 -13.71 -8.03 5.66
CA VAL A 230 -12.58 -8.11 6.59
C VAL A 230 -11.56 -7.02 6.31
N ALA A 231 -11.20 -6.81 5.02
CA ALA A 231 -10.28 -5.74 4.63
C ALA A 231 -10.83 -4.36 4.99
N LEU A 232 -12.11 -4.09 4.71
CA LEU A 232 -12.78 -2.84 5.10
C LEU A 232 -12.73 -2.62 6.63
N LEU A 233 -13.14 -3.62 7.41
CA LEU A 233 -13.16 -3.52 8.87
C LEU A 233 -11.75 -3.28 9.45
N ILE A 234 -10.72 -3.96 8.92
CA ILE A 234 -9.32 -3.72 9.31
C ILE A 234 -8.90 -2.27 9.04
N THR A 235 -9.29 -1.68 7.91
CA THR A 235 -8.97 -0.26 7.63
C THR A 235 -9.66 0.69 8.62
N MET A 236 -10.89 0.38 9.03
CA MET A 236 -11.62 1.16 10.04
C MET A 236 -10.95 1.05 11.40
N VAL A 237 -10.57 -0.15 11.84
CA VAL A 237 -9.82 -0.35 13.09
C VAL A 237 -8.49 0.41 13.05
N GLY A 238 -7.76 0.35 11.93
CA GLY A 238 -6.49 1.07 11.76
C GLY A 238 -6.62 2.58 11.99
N LYS A 239 -7.77 3.16 11.56
CA LYS A 239 -8.12 4.57 11.76
C LYS A 239 -8.70 4.89 13.15
N GLY A 240 -8.93 3.89 13.99
CA GLY A 240 -9.40 4.06 15.37
C GLY A 240 -10.91 4.00 15.57
N TYR A 241 -11.69 3.61 14.56
CA TYR A 241 -13.12 3.36 14.73
C TYR A 241 -13.37 2.12 15.60
N GLY A 242 -14.52 2.06 16.29
CA GLY A 242 -14.94 0.90 17.08
C GLY A 242 -14.35 0.78 18.49
N HIS A 243 -13.62 1.79 18.93
CA HIS A 243 -13.10 1.90 20.28
C HIS A 243 -14.08 2.78 21.08
N HIS A 244 -14.84 2.18 21.99
CA HIS A 244 -15.84 2.82 22.84
C HIS A 244 -15.60 2.42 24.29
#